data_AF-A0A7C3RWK6-F1
#
_entry.id   AF-A0A7C3RWK6-F1
#
_cell.length_a   1.000
_cell.length_b   1.000
_cell.length_c   1.000
_cell.angle_alpha   90.00
_cell.angle_beta   90.00
_cell.angle_gamma   90.00
#
_symmetry.space_group_name_H-M   'P 1'
#
loop_
_entity.id
_entity.type
_entity.pdbx_description
1 polymer ?
#
loop_
_entity_poly.entity_id
_entity_poly.type
_entity_poly.pdbx_seq_one_letter_code
_entity_poly.pdbx_strand_id
1 'polypeptide(L)' 'WFGNQEGGWWRYVIPGLGVIKWGEYCGALRRNGYNGVLSIEHEDSTRGVEEGFILGRNYLKLFA' A
#
# COMPACT_ATOMS: atom_id res chain seq x y z
N TRP A 1 -18.03 15.39 2.67
CA TRP A 1 -16.57 15.24 2.63
C TRP A 1 -16.27 13.75 2.48
N PHE A 2 -15.79 13.34 1.31
CA PHE A 2 -15.34 11.96 1.01
C PHE A 2 -13.83 12.03 0.85
N GLY A 3 -13.05 11.34 1.67
CA GLY A 3 -11.60 11.26 1.42
C GLY A 3 -10.68 11.05 2.63
N ASN A 4 -11.19 10.74 3.82
CA ASN A 4 -10.37 10.06 4.84
C ASN A 4 -11.33 9.41 5.85
N GLN A 5 -11.27 8.09 6.00
CA GLN A 5 -12.01 7.34 7.02
C GLN A 5 -11.12 6.93 8.21
N GLU A 6 -9.93 7.50 8.31
CA GLU A 6 -9.06 7.26 9.44
C GLU A 6 -9.68 7.77 10.76
N GLY A 7 -9.53 6.99 11.83
CA GLY A 7 -10.05 7.34 13.14
C GLY A 7 -9.91 6.23 14.18
N GLY A 8 -9.62 6.61 15.42
CA GLY A 8 -9.55 5.69 16.54
C GLY A 8 -8.23 4.93 16.64
N TRP A 9 -8.29 3.59 16.60
CA TRP A 9 -7.17 2.70 16.96
C TRP A 9 -6.22 2.35 15.80
N TRP A 10 -6.47 2.87 14.59
CA TRP A 10 -5.69 2.59 13.39
C TRP A 10 -5.60 3.82 12.48
N ARG A 11 -4.66 3.79 11.53
CA ARG A 11 -4.47 4.82 10.49
C ARG A 11 -3.89 4.20 9.22
N TYR A 12 -3.95 4.92 8.11
CA TYR A 12 -3.23 4.55 6.89
C TYR A 12 -1.72 4.77 7.07
N VAL A 13 -0.93 3.84 6.52
CA VAL A 13 0.53 3.89 6.49
C VAL A 13 1.04 3.43 5.14
N ILE A 14 2.21 3.92 4.73
CA ILE A 14 2.89 3.43 3.52
C ILE A 14 3.09 1.89 3.57
N PRO A 15 2.93 1.16 2.45
CA PRO A 15 3.24 -0.27 2.37
C PRO A 15 4.59 -0.61 3.00
N GLY A 16 4.60 -1.58 3.91
CA GLY A 16 5.79 -2.00 4.67
C GLY A 16 5.91 -1.39 6.07
N LEU A 17 5.12 -0.35 6.39
CA LEU A 17 5.09 0.26 7.74
C LEU A 17 3.87 -0.17 8.56
N GLY A 18 3.01 -1.03 8.00
CA GLY A 18 1.81 -1.56 8.64
C GLY A 18 1.86 -3.07 8.85
N VAL A 19 0.68 -3.66 9.06
CA VAL A 19 0.54 -5.09 9.41
C VAL A 19 0.09 -5.96 8.23
N ILE A 20 -0.04 -5.38 7.03
CA ILE A 20 -0.50 -6.11 5.84
C ILE A 20 0.60 -7.02 5.30
N LYS A 21 0.24 -8.28 5.06
CA LYS A 21 1.10 -9.30 4.46
C LYS A 21 1.10 -9.23 2.93
N TRP A 22 1.77 -8.21 2.38
CA TRP A 22 1.75 -7.91 0.95
C TRP A 22 2.11 -9.08 0.02
N GLY A 23 3.04 -9.95 0.42
CA GLY A 23 3.39 -11.15 -0.36
C GLY A 23 2.21 -12.11 -0.58
N GLU A 24 1.32 -12.26 0.41
CA GLU A 24 0.13 -13.12 0.29
C GLU A 24 -0.87 -12.53 -0.72
N TYR A 25 -1.07 -11.21 -0.68
CA TYR A 25 -1.96 -10.48 -1.59
C TYR A 25 -1.45 -10.53 -3.04
N CYS A 26 -0.19 -10.14 -3.28
CA CYS A 26 0.42 -10.19 -4.61
C CYS A 26 0.45 -11.63 -5.17
N GLY A 27 0.75 -12.61 -4.31
CA GLY A 27 0.68 -14.02 -4.67
C GLY A 27 -0.73 -14.47 -5.06
N ALA A 28 -1.76 -14.02 -4.34
CA ALA A 28 -3.15 -14.33 -4.66
C ALA A 28 -3.60 -13.71 -6.00
N LEU A 29 -3.24 -12.45 -6.27
CA LEU A 29 -3.50 -11.79 -7.55
C LEU A 29 -2.90 -12.59 -8.71
N ARG A 30 -1.61 -12.94 -8.61
CA ARG A 30 -0.91 -13.72 -9.63
C ARG A 30 -1.54 -15.10 -9.84
N ARG A 31 -1.90 -15.81 -8.77
CA ARG A 31 -2.56 -17.13 -8.87
C ARG A 31 -3.90 -17.09 -9.58
N ASN A 32 -4.60 -15.96 -9.54
CA ASN A 32 -5.88 -15.75 -10.22
C ASN A 32 -5.73 -15.12 -11.61
N GLY A 33 -4.51 -15.09 -12.17
CA GLY A 33 -4.26 -14.58 -13.52
C GLY A 33 -4.35 -13.06 -13.67
N TYR A 34 -4.30 -12.31 -12.57
CA TYR A 34 -4.25 -10.85 -12.65
C TYR A 34 -2.91 -10.40 -13.26
N ASN A 35 -2.98 -9.65 -14.36
CA ASN A 35 -1.83 -9.10 -15.10
C ASN A 35 -1.93 -7.57 -15.26
N GLY A 36 -2.59 -6.89 -14.32
CA GLY A 36 -2.74 -5.44 -14.31
C GLY A 36 -1.68 -4.73 -13.48
N VAL A 37 -1.90 -3.44 -13.26
CA VAL A 37 -1.00 -2.57 -12.48
C VAL A 37 -1.37 -2.61 -11.01
N LEU A 38 -0.37 -2.74 -10.14
CA LEU A 38 -0.52 -2.47 -8.71
C LEU A 38 -0.32 -0.96 -8.45
N SER A 39 -1.41 -0.21 -8.44
CA SER A 39 -1.41 1.23 -8.16
C SER A 39 -1.29 1.53 -6.66
N ILE A 40 -0.68 2.67 -6.32
CA ILE A 40 -0.59 3.17 -4.94
C ILE A 40 -1.43 4.45 -4.85
N GLU A 41 -2.29 4.53 -3.84
CA GLU A 41 -2.96 5.75 -3.39
C GLU A 41 -2.37 6.16 -2.04
N HIS A 42 -1.94 7.42 -1.92
CA HIS A 42 -1.19 7.89 -0.76
C HIS A 42 -2.11 8.64 0.23
N GLU A 43 -2.42 8.00 1.36
CA GLU A 43 -3.22 8.57 2.46
C GLU A 43 -2.45 8.66 3.81
N ASP A 44 -1.15 8.32 3.84
CA ASP A 44 -0.36 8.41 5.09
C ASP A 44 -0.02 9.87 5.43
N SER A 45 -0.73 10.43 6.41
CA SER A 45 -0.53 11.81 6.89
C SER A 45 0.84 12.07 7.51
N THR A 46 1.65 11.03 7.78
CA THR A 46 2.98 11.16 8.40
C THR A 46 4.13 11.21 7.40
N ARG A 47 3.87 11.08 6.10
CA ARG A 47 4.88 11.07 5.04
C ARG A 47 4.58 12.11 3.97
N GLY A 48 5.63 12.68 3.38
CA GLY A 48 5.49 13.50 2.19
C GLY A 48 5.09 12.64 0.99
N VAL A 49 4.29 13.20 0.06
CA VAL A 49 3.73 12.47 -1.09
C VAL A 49 4.81 11.71 -1.88
N GLU A 50 5.89 12.39 -2.28
CA GLU A 50 6.98 11.76 -3.05
C GLU A 50 7.73 10.70 -2.24
N GLU A 51 8.06 11.00 -0.98
CA GLU A 51 8.72 10.07 -0.06
C GLU A 51 7.88 8.79 0.11
N GLY A 52 6.58 8.93 0.35
CA GLY A 52 5.68 7.81 0.55
C GLY A 52 5.54 6.93 -0.69
N PHE A 53 5.50 7.52 -1.89
CA PHE A 53 5.52 6.74 -3.13
C PHE A 53 6.85 6.01 -3.34
N ILE A 54 7.99 6.64 -3.06
CA ILE A 54 9.31 5.99 -3.19
C ILE A 54 9.40 4.81 -2.23
N LEU A 55 9.04 5.01 -0.96
CA LEU A 55 9.05 3.96 0.07
C LEU A 55 8.11 2.81 -0.28
N GLY A 56 6.85 3.12 -0.60
CA GLY A 56 5.84 2.12 -0.94
C GLY A 56 6.22 1.31 -2.18
N ARG A 57 6.68 1.98 -3.24
CA ARG A 57 7.18 1.31 -4.46
C ARG A 57 8.36 0.39 -4.15
N ASN A 58 9.34 0.86 -3.38
CA ASN A 58 10.54 0.07 -3.08
C ASN A 58 10.20 -1.17 -2.25
N TYR A 59 9.25 -1.07 -1.32
CA TYR A 59 8.79 -2.21 -0.53
C TYR A 59 7.97 -3.21 -1.37
N LEU A 60 6.99 -2.73 -2.16
CA LEU A 60 6.12 -3.60 -2.95
C LEU A 60 6.87 -4.37 -4.06
N LYS A 61 7.98 -3.81 -4.58
CA LYS A 61 8.89 -4.47 -5.52
C LYS A 61 9.47 -5.80 -5.02
N LEU A 62 9.39 -6.07 -3.71
CA LEU A 62 9.80 -7.37 -3.15
C LEU A 62 8.80 -8.49 -3.50
N PHE A 63 7.58 -8.15 -3.93
CA PHE A 63 6.48 -9.10 -4.10
C PHE A 63 5.79 -9.03 -5.48
N ALA A 64 5.80 -7.87 -6.14
CA ALA A 64 5.11 -7.57 -7.39
C ALA A 64 6.07 -7.12 -8.49
#